data_AF-A0A067MMZ7-F1
#
_entry.id   AF-A0A067MMZ7-F1
#
_cell.length_a   1.000
_cell.length_b   1.000
_cell.length_c   1.000
_cell.angle_alpha   90.00
_cell.angle_beta   90.00
_cell.angle_gamma   90.00
#
_symmetry.space_group_name_H-M   'P 1'
#
loop_
_entity.id
_entity.type
_entity.pdbx_description
1 polymer ?
#
loop_
_entity_poly.entity_id
_entity_poly.type
_entity_poly.pdbx_seq_one_letter_code
_entity_poly.pdbx_strand_id
1 'polypeptide(L)'
;MREIVYINAGNLSNHIGTHFFNTQQAYLEQAETNPQEESPIDSNVSFRDGISNVRGIPTYCPRLLTFDYKQNFGALSKHNELYPASQDDSEDPLLEAGLIASHRAPLIPPSPYQVALAESRDFEITLKPRSVRYWSDYNRVFHLPRSLHPVPPPFNHQDLGSDEIVQNWSDGREAFSHLDAGTEICDEALRRFVEECDLLQGFQSMFDSLSFGSFTLAMIEAMGDEYPKSASLAFVNFGDTSSFVPSSLASVGS
;
A
#
# COMPACT_ATOMS: atom_id res chain seq x y z
N MET A 1 -1.62 -10.90 -22.60
CA MET A 1 -1.99 -10.73 -21.19
C MET A 1 -2.90 -9.51 -21.09
N ARG A 2 -3.55 -9.25 -19.96
CA ARG A 2 -4.44 -8.09 -19.80
C ARG A 2 -4.19 -7.44 -18.44
N GLU A 3 -3.00 -6.91 -18.28
CA GLU A 3 -2.47 -6.46 -17.01
C GLU A 3 -3.19 -5.20 -16.51
N ILE A 4 -3.43 -5.15 -15.20
CA ILE A 4 -4.07 -4.03 -14.52
C ILE A 4 -3.08 -3.45 -13.53
N VAL A 5 -2.97 -2.11 -13.53
CA VAL A 5 -2.21 -1.39 -12.50
C VAL A 5 -3.21 -0.88 -11.45
N TYR A 6 -2.93 -1.22 -10.19
CA TYR A 6 -3.77 -0.91 -9.04
C TYR A 6 -3.24 0.32 -8.31
N ILE A 7 -4.15 1.14 -7.80
CA ILE A 7 -3.86 2.30 -6.96
C ILE A 7 -4.75 2.21 -5.74
N ASN A 8 -4.15 2.13 -4.55
CA ASN A 8 -4.88 2.19 -3.29
C ASN A 8 -4.47 3.45 -2.53
N ALA A 9 -5.44 4.25 -2.09
CA ALA A 9 -5.17 5.49 -1.36
C ALA A 9 -6.08 5.65 -0.15
N GLY A 10 -5.48 5.68 1.04
CA GLY A 10 -6.18 5.82 2.32
C GLY A 10 -6.30 4.52 3.10
N ASN A 11 -6.55 4.68 4.39
CA ASN A 11 -6.44 3.60 5.37
C ASN A 11 -7.44 2.47 5.10
N LEU A 12 -8.72 2.78 4.89
CA LEU A 12 -9.76 1.77 4.67
C LEU A 12 -9.52 1.07 3.32
N SER A 13 -9.18 1.82 2.29
CA SER A 13 -8.82 1.30 0.97
C SER A 13 -7.60 0.39 1.02
N ASN A 14 -6.59 0.71 1.82
CA ASN A 14 -5.41 -0.14 2.00
C ASN A 14 -5.74 -1.43 2.78
N HIS A 15 -6.63 -1.37 3.76
CA HIS A 15 -7.16 -2.57 4.43
C HIS A 15 -7.87 -3.50 3.46
N ILE A 16 -8.78 -2.96 2.63
CA ILE A 16 -9.52 -3.73 1.61
C ILE A 16 -8.56 -4.27 0.55
N GLY A 17 -7.64 -3.44 0.07
CA GLY A 17 -6.62 -3.82 -0.90
C GLY A 17 -5.72 -4.95 -0.41
N THR A 18 -5.31 -4.92 0.85
CA THR A 18 -4.52 -6.00 1.46
C THR A 18 -5.32 -7.31 1.46
N HIS A 19 -6.60 -7.28 1.82
CA HIS A 19 -7.46 -8.46 1.74
C HIS A 19 -7.62 -8.97 0.30
N PHE A 20 -7.78 -8.06 -0.66
CA PHE A 20 -7.89 -8.39 -2.08
C PHE A 20 -6.66 -9.16 -2.59
N PHE A 21 -5.46 -8.66 -2.35
CA PHE A 21 -4.23 -9.34 -2.80
C PHE A 21 -3.93 -10.61 -2.01
N ASN A 22 -4.17 -10.62 -0.70
CA ASN A 22 -4.01 -11.84 0.12
C ASN A 22 -4.94 -12.97 -0.34
N THR A 23 -6.17 -12.63 -0.74
CA THR A 23 -7.15 -13.61 -1.23
C THR A 23 -6.72 -14.17 -2.57
N GLN A 24 -6.23 -13.30 -3.47
CA GLN A 24 -5.68 -13.73 -4.75
C GLN A 24 -4.48 -14.66 -4.57
N GLN A 25 -3.52 -14.30 -3.71
CA GLN A 25 -2.38 -15.17 -3.40
C GLN A 25 -2.84 -16.53 -2.87
N ALA A 26 -3.84 -16.57 -1.98
CA ALA A 26 -4.36 -17.83 -1.47
C ALA A 26 -4.96 -18.73 -2.58
N TYR A 27 -5.65 -18.16 -3.56
CA TYR A 27 -6.16 -18.90 -4.72
C TYR A 27 -5.05 -19.46 -5.62
N LEU A 28 -3.92 -18.76 -5.72
CA LEU A 28 -2.76 -19.23 -6.49
C LEU A 28 -2.03 -20.37 -5.76
N GLU A 29 -1.77 -20.20 -4.46
CA GLU A 29 -1.17 -21.24 -3.61
C GLU A 29 -2.01 -22.53 -3.56
N GLN A 30 -3.35 -22.39 -3.53
CA GLN A 30 -4.25 -23.53 -3.56
C GLN A 30 -4.16 -24.30 -4.89
N ALA A 31 -4.11 -23.60 -6.02
CA ALA A 31 -3.97 -24.23 -7.33
C ALA A 31 -2.57 -24.87 -7.54
N GLU A 32 -1.52 -24.31 -6.94
CA GLU A 32 -0.18 -24.90 -6.93
C GLU A 32 -0.11 -26.20 -6.11
N THR A 33 -0.79 -26.23 -4.96
CA THR A 33 -0.78 -27.39 -4.05
C THR A 33 -1.74 -28.50 -4.48
N ASN A 34 -2.81 -28.18 -5.20
CA ASN A 34 -3.79 -29.13 -5.70
C ASN A 34 -4.01 -29.01 -7.22
N PRO A 35 -3.30 -29.81 -8.04
CA PRO A 35 -3.39 -29.74 -9.51
C PRO A 35 -4.77 -30.04 -10.12
N GLN A 36 -5.73 -30.51 -9.31
CA GLN A 36 -7.12 -30.71 -9.77
C GLN A 36 -7.98 -29.45 -9.66
N GLU A 37 -7.51 -28.42 -8.93
CA GLU A 37 -8.21 -27.15 -8.74
C GLU A 37 -7.57 -26.07 -9.64
N GLU A 38 -8.32 -25.62 -10.64
CA GLU A 38 -7.91 -24.47 -11.44
C GLU A 38 -8.08 -23.18 -10.64
N SER A 39 -7.08 -22.30 -10.67
CA SER A 39 -7.20 -21.00 -10.02
C SER A 39 -8.28 -20.16 -10.71
N PRO A 40 -9.20 -19.52 -9.96
CA PRO A 40 -10.19 -18.62 -10.53
C PRO A 40 -9.59 -17.32 -11.08
N ILE A 41 -8.29 -17.09 -10.86
CA ILE A 41 -7.58 -15.88 -11.28
C ILE A 41 -6.33 -16.23 -12.09
N ASP A 42 -5.94 -15.32 -12.98
CA ASP A 42 -4.65 -15.36 -13.67
C ASP A 42 -3.65 -14.47 -12.93
N SER A 43 -2.53 -15.05 -12.49
CA SER A 43 -1.45 -14.32 -11.80
C SER A 43 -0.98 -13.11 -12.61
N ASN A 44 -0.85 -13.25 -13.93
CA ASN A 44 -0.25 -12.23 -14.80
C ASN A 44 -1.06 -10.93 -14.85
N VAL A 45 -2.35 -10.98 -14.52
CA VAL A 45 -3.22 -9.80 -14.51
C VAL A 45 -2.84 -8.85 -13.38
N SER A 46 -2.63 -9.39 -12.18
CA SER A 46 -2.47 -8.61 -10.95
C SER A 46 -1.03 -8.51 -10.47
N PHE A 47 -0.24 -9.55 -10.73
CA PHE A 47 1.09 -9.72 -10.17
C PHE A 47 2.18 -9.65 -11.24
N ARG A 48 3.38 -9.32 -10.77
CA ARG A 48 4.61 -9.77 -11.42
C ARG A 48 5.09 -11.03 -10.70
N ASP A 49 5.79 -11.86 -11.45
CA ASP A 49 6.59 -12.92 -10.88
C ASP A 49 7.91 -12.34 -10.38
N GLY A 50 8.15 -12.44 -9.07
CA GLY A 50 9.44 -12.19 -8.45
C GLY A 50 10.08 -13.50 -7.99
N ILE A 51 11.40 -13.53 -7.87
CA ILE A 51 12.11 -14.66 -7.27
C ILE A 51 12.75 -14.14 -5.97
N SER A 52 12.43 -14.76 -4.84
CA SER A 52 13.08 -14.41 -3.58
C SER A 52 14.53 -14.88 -3.53
N ASN A 53 15.45 -13.96 -3.25
CA ASN A 53 16.89 -14.19 -3.17
C ASN A 53 17.28 -15.24 -2.11
N VAL A 54 16.46 -15.42 -1.08
CA VAL A 54 16.79 -16.29 0.06
C VAL A 54 16.32 -17.73 -0.19
N ARG A 55 15.36 -17.98 -1.10
CA ARG A 55 14.74 -19.31 -1.23
C ARG A 55 14.40 -19.76 -2.65
N GLY A 56 14.59 -18.92 -3.68
CA GLY A 56 14.19 -19.26 -5.05
C GLY A 56 12.69 -19.51 -5.21
N ILE A 57 11.88 -19.13 -4.22
CA ILE A 57 10.43 -19.33 -4.21
C ILE A 57 9.80 -18.26 -5.13
N PRO A 58 8.93 -18.65 -6.07
CA PRO A 58 8.16 -17.70 -6.86
C PRO A 58 7.32 -16.84 -5.91
N THR A 59 7.48 -15.55 -6.02
CA THR A 59 6.89 -14.57 -5.11
C THR A 59 6.03 -13.60 -5.88
N TYR A 60 4.81 -13.42 -5.43
CA TYR A 60 3.83 -12.54 -6.06
C TYR A 60 4.04 -11.09 -5.59
N CYS A 61 4.43 -10.19 -6.50
CA CYS A 61 4.49 -8.76 -6.21
C CYS A 61 3.43 -8.02 -7.03
N PRO A 62 2.40 -7.43 -6.40
CA PRO A 62 1.30 -6.82 -7.13
C PRO A 62 1.75 -5.58 -7.91
N ARG A 63 1.08 -5.31 -9.03
CA ARG A 63 1.23 -4.07 -9.81
C ARG A 63 0.48 -2.93 -9.13
N LEU A 64 0.95 -2.55 -7.96
CA LEU A 64 0.23 -1.68 -7.02
C LEU A 64 1.04 -0.45 -6.64
N LEU A 65 0.37 0.70 -6.65
CA LEU A 65 0.78 1.92 -5.96
C LEU A 65 -0.11 2.10 -4.72
N THR A 66 0.51 2.30 -3.56
CA THR A 66 -0.15 2.41 -2.26
C THR A 66 0.20 3.74 -1.62
N PHE A 67 -0.83 4.52 -1.33
CA PHE A 67 -0.74 5.83 -0.70
C PHE A 67 -1.43 5.78 0.66
N ASP A 68 -0.73 6.27 1.67
CA ASP A 68 -1.30 6.44 3.01
C ASP A 68 -0.47 7.47 3.78
N TYR A 69 -0.94 7.90 4.94
CA TYR A 69 -0.09 8.65 5.85
C TYR A 69 1.04 7.76 6.39
N LYS A 70 2.23 8.35 6.57
CA LYS A 70 3.43 7.63 7.03
C LYS A 70 3.18 6.75 8.27
N GLN A 71 2.34 7.20 9.19
CA GLN A 71 2.00 6.48 10.42
C GLN A 71 1.18 5.20 10.20
N ASN A 72 0.48 5.07 9.08
CA ASN A 72 -0.43 3.95 8.81
C ASN A 72 0.28 2.73 8.18
N PHE A 73 1.52 2.87 7.71
CA PHE A 73 2.32 1.77 7.17
C PHE A 73 2.82 0.80 8.24
N GLY A 74 2.72 1.15 9.52
CA GLY A 74 3.11 0.27 10.63
C GLY A 74 4.57 -0.18 10.55
N ALA A 75 4.79 -1.50 10.63
CA ALA A 75 6.13 -2.11 10.53
C ALA A 75 6.58 -2.35 9.08
N LEU A 76 5.77 -2.00 8.08
CA LEU A 76 6.13 -2.20 6.67
C LEU A 76 7.25 -1.24 6.27
N SER A 77 8.39 -1.81 5.89
CA SER A 77 9.52 -1.08 5.34
C SER A 77 9.47 -1.06 3.82
N LYS A 78 10.02 -0.01 3.20
CA LYS A 78 10.29 0.02 1.75
C LYS A 78 11.24 -1.10 1.32
N HIS A 79 12.11 -1.53 2.24
CA HIS A 79 13.05 -2.63 2.03
C HIS A 79 12.49 -3.90 2.65
N ASN A 80 12.56 -4.99 1.90
CA ASN A 80 12.10 -6.32 2.31
C ASN A 80 13.09 -7.39 1.83
N GLU A 81 12.77 -8.66 2.01
CA GLU A 81 13.65 -9.77 1.62
C GLU A 81 13.99 -9.79 0.12
N LEU A 82 13.10 -9.26 -0.73
CA LEU A 82 13.32 -9.16 -2.18
C LEU A 82 14.19 -7.95 -2.53
N TYR A 83 14.06 -6.86 -1.77
CA TYR A 83 14.72 -5.58 -2.01
C TYR A 83 15.44 -5.11 -0.74
N PRO A 84 16.63 -5.66 -0.43
CA PRO A 84 17.43 -5.17 0.70
C PRO A 84 17.84 -3.71 0.46
N ALA A 85 18.05 -2.96 1.55
CA ALA A 85 18.57 -1.61 1.46
C ALA A 85 19.93 -1.61 0.75
N SER A 86 20.07 -0.74 -0.24
CA SER A 86 21.31 -0.54 -0.98
C SER A 86 22.11 0.59 -0.34
N GLN A 87 23.44 0.60 -0.52
CA GLN A 87 24.29 1.69 0.00
C GLN A 87 23.97 3.05 -0.66
N ASP A 88 23.27 3.05 -1.80
CA ASP A 88 22.85 4.23 -2.55
C ASP A 88 21.48 4.79 -2.12
N ASP A 89 20.83 4.20 -1.12
CA ASP A 89 19.68 4.80 -0.42
C ASP A 89 20.21 5.95 0.45
N SER A 90 20.66 7.00 -0.24
CA SER A 90 21.42 8.13 0.27
C SER A 90 20.80 8.70 1.54
N GLU A 91 21.53 8.60 2.65
CA GLU A 91 21.30 9.52 3.76
C GLU A 91 21.57 10.94 3.25
N ASP A 92 20.64 11.84 3.56
CA ASP A 92 20.72 13.25 3.16
C ASP A 92 22.08 13.82 3.62
N PRO A 93 22.93 14.37 2.74
CA PRO A 93 24.29 14.81 3.08
C PRO A 93 24.33 15.81 4.24
N LEU A 94 23.24 16.57 4.44
CA LEU A 94 23.06 17.50 5.56
C LEU A 94 22.84 16.81 6.91
N LEU A 95 22.21 15.63 6.89
CA LEU A 95 21.99 14.74 8.03
C LEU A 95 23.32 14.08 8.45
N GLU A 96 24.09 13.60 7.47
CA GLU A 96 25.42 13.01 7.69
C GLU A 96 26.42 14.08 8.21
N ALA A 97 26.30 15.32 7.73
CA ALA A 97 27.07 16.46 8.23
C ALA A 97 26.63 16.96 9.62
N GLY A 98 25.57 16.39 10.22
CA GLY A 98 25.07 16.77 11.55
C GLY A 98 24.48 18.18 11.63
N LEU A 99 24.18 18.81 10.49
CA LEU A 99 23.63 20.17 10.41
C LEU A 99 22.14 20.22 10.72
N ILE A 100 21.47 19.07 10.72
CA ILE A 100 20.05 18.93 11.01
C ILE A 100 19.87 17.85 12.07
N ALA A 101 19.15 18.18 13.14
CA ALA A 101 18.81 17.21 14.19
C ALA A 101 17.72 16.25 13.69
N SER A 102 18.06 14.98 13.52
CA SER A 102 17.10 13.95 13.14
C SER A 102 16.32 13.46 14.36
N HIS A 103 15.00 13.64 14.37
CA HIS A 103 14.15 12.98 15.35
C HIS A 103 13.59 11.69 14.75
N ARG A 104 14.30 10.56 14.94
CA ARG A 104 13.86 9.25 14.44
C ARG A 104 12.83 8.68 15.41
N ALA A 105 11.58 8.57 14.94
CA ALA A 105 10.54 7.86 15.70
C ALA A 105 10.98 6.41 15.98
N PRO A 106 10.58 5.83 17.12
CA PRO A 106 10.91 4.44 17.44
C PRO A 106 10.34 3.50 16.37
N LEU A 107 11.11 2.47 16.02
CA LEU A 107 10.67 1.46 15.05
C LEU A 107 9.43 0.73 15.57
N ILE A 108 8.41 0.63 14.73
CA ILE A 108 7.19 -0.11 15.05
C ILE A 108 7.51 -1.60 14.96
N PRO A 109 7.31 -2.38 16.04
CA PRO A 109 7.61 -3.81 16.01
C PRO A 109 6.62 -4.56 15.09
N PRO A 110 7.09 -5.57 14.35
CA PRO A 110 6.25 -6.37 13.48
C PRO A 110 5.15 -7.08 14.27
N SER A 111 4.01 -7.31 13.62
CA SER A 111 2.92 -8.05 14.24
C SER A 111 3.34 -9.51 14.51
N PRO A 112 2.76 -10.19 15.51
CA PRO A 112 3.00 -11.62 15.73
C PRO A 112 2.71 -12.48 14.50
N TYR A 113 1.76 -12.05 13.66
CA TYR A 113 1.43 -12.68 12.39
C TYR A 113 2.58 -12.57 11.38
N GLN A 114 3.14 -11.37 11.19
CA GLN A 114 4.28 -11.16 10.30
C GLN A 114 5.52 -11.95 10.74
N VAL A 115 5.76 -12.03 12.06
CA VAL A 115 6.86 -12.84 12.61
C VAL A 115 6.68 -14.32 12.29
N ALA A 116 5.49 -14.87 12.49
CA ALA A 116 5.23 -16.28 12.18
C ALA A 116 5.26 -16.58 10.69
N LEU A 117 4.80 -15.66 9.85
CA LEU A 117 4.86 -15.76 8.40
C LEU A 117 6.32 -15.85 7.92
N ALA A 118 7.21 -15.00 8.44
CA ALA A 118 8.64 -15.01 8.11
C ALA A 118 9.34 -16.31 8.56
N GLU A 119 8.94 -16.86 9.70
CA GLU A 119 9.46 -18.14 10.21
C GLU A 119 8.85 -19.37 9.51
N SER A 120 7.96 -19.18 8.53
CA SER A 120 7.23 -20.24 7.83
C SER A 120 6.54 -21.21 8.79
N ARG A 121 6.05 -20.68 9.92
CA ARG A 121 5.19 -21.46 10.82
C ARG A 121 3.79 -21.47 10.23
N ASP A 122 3.52 -22.54 9.50
CA ASP A 122 2.24 -22.82 8.88
C ASP A 122 1.13 -22.99 9.95
N PHE A 123 0.12 -22.13 9.83
CA PHE A 123 -1.26 -22.24 10.31
C PHE A 123 -1.53 -22.48 11.81
N GLU A 124 -1.52 -21.41 12.61
CA GLU A 124 -2.51 -21.25 13.70
C GLU A 124 -2.63 -19.82 14.29
N ILE A 125 -2.08 -18.79 13.65
CA ILE A 125 -2.31 -17.42 14.10
C ILE A 125 -3.62 -16.91 13.54
N THR A 126 -4.71 -17.25 14.23
CA THR A 126 -6.01 -16.61 14.02
C THR A 126 -5.90 -15.15 14.46
N LEU A 127 -5.80 -14.26 13.48
CA LEU A 127 -5.86 -12.82 13.72
C LEU A 127 -7.21 -12.48 14.36
N LYS A 128 -7.16 -11.86 15.53
CA LYS A 128 -8.36 -11.27 16.14
C LYS A 128 -8.49 -9.85 15.62
N PRO A 129 -9.69 -9.34 15.30
CA PRO A 129 -9.85 -7.96 14.82
C PRO A 129 -9.16 -6.92 15.73
N ARG A 130 -9.16 -7.15 17.05
CA ARG A 130 -8.49 -6.29 18.04
C ARG A 130 -6.97 -6.33 18.04
N SER A 131 -6.34 -7.33 17.40
CA SER A 131 -4.87 -7.43 17.35
C SER A 131 -4.27 -6.74 16.11
N VAL A 132 -5.11 -6.34 15.15
CA VAL A 132 -4.66 -5.66 13.93
C VAL A 132 -4.59 -4.16 14.20
N ARG A 133 -3.41 -3.57 14.02
CA ARG A 133 -3.18 -2.12 14.21
C ARG A 133 -3.05 -1.40 12.86
N TYR A 134 -2.44 -2.06 11.90
CA TYR A 134 -2.16 -1.52 10.56
C TYR A 134 -2.61 -2.50 9.49
N TRP A 135 -2.94 -2.00 8.29
CA TRP A 135 -3.27 -2.85 7.14
C TRP A 135 -2.10 -3.77 6.77
N SER A 136 -0.86 -3.33 7.00
CA SER A 136 0.34 -4.13 6.77
C SER A 136 0.52 -5.31 7.73
N ASP A 137 -0.16 -5.31 8.90
CA ASP A 137 0.06 -6.32 9.95
C ASP A 137 -0.31 -7.74 9.49
N TYR A 138 -1.12 -7.86 8.44
CA TYR A 138 -1.59 -9.13 7.89
C TYR A 138 -1.33 -9.27 6.39
N ASN A 139 -0.48 -8.43 5.83
CA ASN A 139 -0.08 -8.51 4.43
C ASN A 139 0.72 -9.80 4.15
N ARG A 140 0.38 -10.51 3.07
CA ARG A 140 1.07 -11.74 2.64
C ARG A 140 1.93 -11.54 1.40
N VAL A 141 1.60 -10.53 0.59
CA VAL A 141 2.31 -10.24 -0.67
C VAL A 141 3.49 -9.32 -0.45
N PHE A 142 4.49 -9.41 -1.31
CA PHE A 142 5.65 -8.53 -1.24
C PHE A 142 5.40 -7.25 -2.06
N HIS A 143 5.61 -6.10 -1.43
CA HIS A 143 5.55 -4.82 -2.13
C HIS A 143 6.93 -4.45 -2.70
N LEU A 144 6.94 -3.78 -3.84
CA LEU A 144 8.16 -3.14 -4.33
C LEU A 144 8.44 -1.87 -3.53
N PRO A 145 9.70 -1.43 -3.43
CA PRO A 145 10.02 -0.12 -2.84
C PRO A 145 9.26 1.03 -3.50
N ARG A 146 9.09 0.96 -4.83
CA ARG A 146 8.32 1.92 -5.65
C ARG A 146 6.80 1.75 -5.59
N SER A 147 6.29 0.78 -4.83
CA SER A 147 4.84 0.64 -4.59
C SER A 147 4.37 1.49 -3.42
N LEU A 148 5.27 1.86 -2.49
CA LEU A 148 4.90 2.41 -1.19
C LEU A 148 5.21 3.91 -1.14
N HIS A 149 4.16 4.73 -1.14
CA HIS A 149 4.24 6.18 -1.17
C HIS A 149 3.63 6.80 0.11
N PRO A 150 4.45 7.05 1.14
CA PRO A 150 3.98 7.75 2.33
C PRO A 150 3.67 9.21 2.00
N VAL A 151 2.42 9.60 2.21
CA VAL A 151 1.94 10.96 2.01
C VAL A 151 2.14 11.76 3.31
N PRO A 152 2.77 12.95 3.27
CA PRO A 152 2.85 13.83 4.42
C PRO A 152 1.43 14.24 4.89
N PRO A 153 1.17 14.29 6.20
CA PRO A 153 -0.10 14.82 6.69
C PRO A 153 -0.20 16.32 6.34
N PRO A 154 -1.41 16.84 6.05
CA PRO A 154 -1.60 18.26 5.79
C PRO A 154 -1.12 19.11 6.98
N PHE A 155 -0.49 20.25 6.70
CA PHE A 155 0.17 21.11 7.70
C PHE A 155 -0.74 21.52 8.88
N ASN A 156 -2.05 21.61 8.67
CA ASN A 156 -3.02 22.01 9.69
C ASN A 156 -3.50 20.86 10.61
N HIS A 157 -3.05 19.62 10.38
CA HIS A 157 -3.52 18.44 11.13
C HIS A 157 -2.47 17.85 12.08
N GLN A 158 -1.42 18.61 12.42
CA GLN A 158 -0.32 18.15 13.29
C GLN A 158 -0.76 17.77 14.73
N ASP A 159 -1.98 18.11 15.16
CA ASP A 159 -2.42 17.92 16.56
C ASP A 159 -3.77 17.17 16.74
N LEU A 160 -4.37 16.59 15.70
CA LEU A 160 -5.65 15.89 15.85
C LEU A 160 -5.45 14.39 16.01
N GLY A 161 -5.81 13.90 17.20
CA GLY A 161 -5.85 12.47 17.53
C GLY A 161 -6.60 11.65 16.48
N SER A 162 -5.81 10.85 15.77
CA SER A 162 -6.06 9.66 14.94
C SER A 162 -7.32 9.44 14.08
N ASP A 163 -8.51 9.99 14.32
CA ASP A 163 -9.68 9.24 13.82
C ASP A 163 -10.43 9.77 12.59
N GLU A 164 -10.14 10.95 12.03
CA GLU A 164 -10.72 11.32 10.72
C GLU A 164 -10.04 12.56 10.13
N ILE A 165 -8.96 12.38 9.35
CA ILE A 165 -8.44 13.47 8.52
C ILE A 165 -9.40 13.65 7.34
N VAL A 166 -10.43 14.46 7.53
CA VAL A 166 -11.21 14.99 6.41
C VAL A 166 -10.36 16.05 5.73
N GLN A 167 -9.91 15.76 4.51
CA GLN A 167 -9.14 16.73 3.75
C GLN A 167 -10.07 17.68 3.00
N ASN A 168 -9.72 18.97 3.01
CA ASN A 168 -10.32 19.89 2.07
C ASN A 168 -9.91 19.50 0.65
N TRP A 169 -10.77 19.82 -0.31
CA TRP A 169 -10.51 19.50 -1.71
C TRP A 169 -9.18 20.10 -2.20
N SER A 170 -8.89 21.36 -1.87
CA SER A 170 -7.62 22.02 -2.21
C SER A 170 -6.41 21.30 -1.64
N ASP A 171 -6.48 20.93 -0.37
CA ASP A 171 -5.35 20.43 0.40
C ASP A 171 -4.89 19.08 -0.16
N GLY A 172 -5.83 18.21 -0.55
CA GLY A 172 -5.48 16.93 -1.15
C GLY A 172 -4.91 17.05 -2.57
N ARG A 173 -5.36 18.02 -3.36
CA ARG A 173 -4.76 18.29 -4.68
C ARG A 173 -3.34 18.85 -4.55
N GLU A 174 -3.12 19.74 -3.60
CA GLU A 174 -1.78 20.27 -3.29
C GLU A 174 -0.86 19.17 -2.76
N ALA A 175 -1.37 18.29 -1.88
CA ALA A 175 -0.63 17.15 -1.37
C ALA A 175 -0.18 16.22 -2.50
N PHE A 176 -1.04 15.92 -3.48
CA PHE A 176 -0.65 15.18 -4.67
C PHE A 176 0.42 15.91 -5.48
N SER A 177 0.19 17.20 -5.79
CA SER A 177 1.11 17.99 -6.61
C SER A 177 2.51 18.08 -5.98
N HIS A 178 2.60 18.28 -4.66
CA HIS A 178 3.87 18.29 -3.93
C HIS A 178 4.54 16.93 -3.90
N LEU A 179 3.78 15.85 -3.72
CA LEU A 179 4.33 14.51 -3.69
C LEU A 179 4.86 14.09 -5.07
N ASP A 180 4.12 14.37 -6.13
CA ASP A 180 4.50 14.07 -7.51
C ASP A 180 5.73 14.88 -7.94
N ALA A 181 5.79 16.17 -7.59
CA ALA A 181 6.99 17.00 -7.84
C ALA A 181 8.25 16.51 -7.11
N GLY A 182 8.10 15.83 -5.97
CA GLY A 182 9.23 15.33 -5.18
C GLY A 182 9.61 13.87 -5.46
N THR A 183 8.69 13.06 -5.97
CA THR A 183 8.88 11.60 -6.14
C THR A 183 8.58 11.07 -7.53
N GLU A 184 8.17 11.94 -8.46
CA GLU A 184 7.87 11.60 -9.86
C GLU A 184 6.93 10.37 -9.94
N ILE A 185 5.77 10.43 -9.28
CA ILE A 185 4.86 9.29 -9.16
C ILE A 185 4.39 8.86 -10.55
N CYS A 186 3.90 9.81 -11.35
CA CYS A 186 3.44 9.53 -12.70
C CYS A 186 4.62 9.16 -13.62
N ASP A 187 5.64 10.02 -13.66
CA ASP A 187 6.76 9.93 -14.60
C ASP A 187 7.74 8.78 -14.31
N GLU A 188 7.81 8.28 -13.07
CA GLU A 188 8.71 7.20 -12.68
C GLU A 188 7.97 5.97 -12.17
N ALA A 189 7.25 6.07 -11.06
CA ALA A 189 6.68 4.88 -10.40
C ALA A 189 5.61 4.21 -11.26
N LEU A 190 4.62 4.98 -11.72
CA LEU A 190 3.53 4.53 -12.57
C LEU A 190 4.04 4.10 -13.94
N ARG A 191 4.83 4.95 -14.61
CA ARG A 191 5.38 4.65 -15.94
C ARG A 191 6.12 3.31 -15.95
N ARG A 192 6.92 3.02 -14.93
CA ARG A 192 7.61 1.72 -14.84
C ARG A 192 6.65 0.53 -14.70
N PHE A 193 5.54 0.67 -13.96
CA PHE A 193 4.55 -0.41 -13.92
C PHE A 193 3.89 -0.62 -15.29
N VAL A 194 3.63 0.46 -16.02
CA VAL A 194 3.03 0.41 -17.36
C VAL A 194 3.99 -0.20 -18.38
N GLU A 195 5.28 0.18 -18.36
CA GLU A 195 6.32 -0.37 -19.24
C GLU A 195 6.58 -1.87 -19.00
N GLU A 196 6.33 -2.35 -17.78
CA GLU A 196 6.42 -3.77 -17.42
C GLU A 196 5.18 -4.59 -17.81
N CYS A 197 4.15 -3.96 -18.37
CA CYS A 197 2.96 -4.64 -18.89
C CYS A 197 3.11 -4.90 -20.40
N ASP A 198 2.87 -6.13 -20.84
CA ASP A 198 2.84 -6.46 -22.27
C ASP A 198 1.60 -5.86 -22.94
N LEU A 199 0.46 -5.87 -22.23
CA LEU A 199 -0.77 -5.23 -22.68
C LEU A 199 -1.56 -4.65 -21.51
N LEU A 200 -1.28 -3.39 -21.18
CA LEU A 200 -2.05 -2.63 -20.20
C LEU A 200 -3.54 -2.60 -20.59
N GLN A 201 -4.39 -3.22 -19.77
CA GLN A 201 -5.84 -3.12 -19.90
C GLN A 201 -6.36 -1.79 -19.33
N GLY A 202 -5.77 -1.34 -18.22
CA GLY A 202 -6.15 -0.09 -17.57
C GLY A 202 -5.73 -0.02 -16.11
N PHE A 203 -6.35 0.92 -15.42
CA PHE A 203 -6.09 1.26 -14.03
C PHE A 203 -7.29 0.93 -13.16
N GLN A 204 -7.04 0.39 -11.96
CA GLN A 204 -8.05 0.24 -10.93
C GLN A 204 -7.63 1.05 -9.70
N SER A 205 -8.41 2.07 -9.37
CA SER A 205 -8.20 2.90 -8.18
C SER A 205 -9.18 2.51 -7.08
N MET A 206 -8.70 2.41 -5.84
CA MET A 206 -9.51 2.26 -4.64
C MET A 206 -9.09 3.34 -3.64
N PHE A 207 -10.02 4.19 -3.22
CA PHE A 207 -9.65 5.28 -2.33
C PHE A 207 -10.75 5.72 -1.37
N ASP A 208 -10.32 6.24 -0.23
CA ASP A 208 -11.18 6.78 0.81
C ASP A 208 -11.63 8.18 0.40
N SER A 209 -12.94 8.40 0.26
CA SER A 209 -13.46 9.66 -0.31
C SER A 209 -13.13 10.89 0.54
N LEU A 210 -13.14 10.77 1.87
CA LEU A 210 -12.97 11.88 2.80
C LEU A 210 -11.50 12.28 3.01
N SER A 211 -10.59 11.31 3.02
CA SER A 211 -9.18 11.52 3.38
C SER A 211 -8.27 11.60 2.16
N PHE A 212 -8.56 10.84 1.10
CA PHE A 212 -7.73 10.73 -0.11
C PHE A 212 -8.52 10.99 -1.40
N GLY A 213 -9.77 11.44 -1.33
CA GLY A 213 -10.61 11.68 -2.50
C GLY A 213 -10.03 12.71 -3.47
N SER A 214 -9.75 13.92 -2.99
CA SER A 214 -9.18 14.99 -3.81
C SER A 214 -7.75 14.69 -4.29
N PHE A 215 -6.95 14.03 -3.44
CA PHE A 215 -5.62 13.54 -3.79
C PHE A 215 -5.69 12.55 -4.97
N THR A 216 -6.52 11.52 -4.85
CA THR A 216 -6.60 10.45 -5.85
C THR A 216 -7.23 10.93 -7.14
N LEU A 217 -8.18 11.86 -7.08
CA LEU A 217 -8.78 12.45 -8.28
C LEU A 217 -7.78 13.34 -9.04
N ALA A 218 -6.92 14.09 -8.35
CA ALA A 218 -5.83 14.82 -9.00
C ALA A 218 -4.83 13.87 -9.70
N MET A 219 -4.52 12.74 -9.04
CA MET A 219 -3.71 11.69 -9.65
C MET A 219 -4.38 11.08 -10.89
N ILE A 220 -5.66 10.73 -10.81
CA ILE A 220 -6.41 10.16 -11.94
C ILE A 220 -6.47 11.14 -13.12
N GLU A 221 -6.59 12.45 -12.86
CA GLU A 221 -6.52 13.48 -13.91
C GLU A 221 -5.15 13.49 -14.59
N ALA A 222 -4.05 13.53 -13.81
CA ALA A 222 -2.70 13.48 -14.36
C ALA A 222 -2.45 12.19 -15.18
N MET A 223 -2.93 11.05 -14.69
CA MET A 223 -2.89 9.78 -15.41
C MET A 223 -3.71 9.80 -16.70
N GLY A 224 -4.85 10.49 -16.71
CA GLY A 224 -5.71 10.62 -17.88
C GLY A 224 -5.06 11.42 -19.00
N ASP A 225 -4.23 12.40 -18.66
CA ASP A 225 -3.45 13.17 -19.63
C ASP A 225 -2.33 12.32 -20.25
N GLU A 226 -1.66 11.48 -19.45
CA GLU A 226 -0.57 10.61 -19.92
C GLU A 226 -1.07 9.36 -20.67
N TYR A 227 -2.16 8.75 -20.19
CA TYR A 227 -2.72 7.49 -20.70
C TYR A 227 -4.20 7.62 -21.14
N PRO A 228 -4.53 8.49 -22.12
CA PRO A 228 -5.92 8.83 -22.47
C PRO A 228 -6.74 7.68 -23.08
N LYS A 229 -6.09 6.59 -23.49
CA LYS A 229 -6.74 5.41 -24.08
C LYS A 229 -6.97 4.27 -23.08
N SER A 230 -6.37 4.35 -21.91
CA SER A 230 -6.47 3.32 -20.89
C SER A 230 -7.79 3.45 -20.13
N ALA A 231 -8.45 2.33 -19.86
CA ALA A 231 -9.64 2.35 -19.02
C ALA A 231 -9.25 2.69 -17.58
N SER A 232 -10.10 3.43 -16.86
CA SER A 232 -9.92 3.72 -15.43
C SER A 232 -11.19 3.34 -14.69
N LEU A 233 -11.06 2.44 -13.71
CA LEU A 233 -12.14 2.00 -12.83
C LEU A 233 -11.84 2.45 -11.41
N ALA A 234 -12.78 3.16 -10.78
CA ALA A 234 -12.64 3.66 -9.41
C ALA A 234 -13.64 2.98 -8.47
N PHE A 235 -13.13 2.41 -7.38
CA PHE A 235 -13.88 1.96 -6.21
C PHE A 235 -13.72 3.00 -5.10
N VAL A 236 -14.76 3.82 -4.92
CA VAL A 236 -14.74 4.89 -3.93
C VAL A 236 -15.32 4.37 -2.63
N ASN A 237 -14.50 4.36 -1.58
CA ASN A 237 -14.95 4.02 -0.24
C ASN A 237 -15.48 5.29 0.41
N PHE A 238 -16.81 5.41 0.40
CA PHE A 238 -17.50 6.44 1.16
C PHE A 238 -17.38 6.07 2.64
N GLY A 239 -16.59 6.83 3.39
CA GLY A 239 -16.49 6.66 4.84
C GLY A 239 -17.86 6.68 5.50
N ASP A 240 -17.98 5.99 6.62
CA ASP A 240 -19.17 6.08 7.46
C ASP A 240 -19.17 7.46 8.14
N THR A 241 -20.28 8.20 8.09
CA THR A 241 -20.46 9.42 8.89
C THR A 241 -20.65 9.12 10.39
N SER A 242 -20.44 7.88 10.84
CA SER A 242 -20.69 7.50 12.25
C SER A 242 -20.02 6.23 12.81
N SER A 243 -19.35 5.35 12.07
CA SER A 243 -18.84 4.10 12.68
C SER A 243 -17.75 3.35 11.92
N PHE A 244 -16.48 3.66 12.21
CA PHE A 244 -15.48 2.60 12.37
C PHE A 244 -14.58 2.91 13.57
N VAL A 245 -15.09 2.57 14.76
CA VAL A 245 -14.34 2.63 16.01
C VAL A 245 -14.11 1.20 16.50
N PRO A 246 -12.94 0.58 16.25
CA PRO A 246 -12.58 -0.70 16.88
C PRO A 246 -12.39 -0.57 18.41
N SER A 247 -12.35 0.66 18.93
CA SER A 247 -11.99 1.03 20.31
C SER A 247 -13.17 1.35 21.25
N SER A 248 -14.43 1.40 20.81
CA SER A 248 -15.54 1.88 21.67
C SER A 248 -16.14 0.83 22.64
N LEU A 249 -15.59 -0.39 22.68
CA LEU A 249 -16.04 -1.43 23.63
C LEU A 249 -15.11 -1.61 24.84
N ALA A 250 -14.27 -0.62 25.16
CA ALA A 250 -13.37 -0.70 26.30
C ALA A 250 -13.27 0.60 27.11
N SER A 251 -14.40 1.20 27.49
CA SER A 251 -14.52 1.91 28.79
C SER A 251 -15.90 2.55 28.96
N VAL A 252 -16.80 1.85 29.65
CA VAL A 252 -17.48 2.47 30.80
C VAL A 252 -17.41 1.41 31.90
N GLY A 253 -16.44 1.57 32.79
CA GLY A 253 -16.39 0.85 34.05
C GLY A 253 -17.06 1.68 35.14
N SER A 254 -18.02 1.06 35.83
CA SER A 254 -18.25 1.08 37.29
C SER A 254 -19.66 0.55 37.58
#